data_AF-A0A8S3IZ66-F1
#
_entry.id   AF-A0A8S3IZ66-F1
#
_cell.length_a   1.000
_cell.length_b   1.000
_cell.length_c   1.000
_cell.angle_alpha   90.00
_cell.angle_beta   90.00
_cell.angle_gamma   90.00
#
_symmetry.space_group_name_H-M   'P 1'
#
loop_
_entity.id
_entity.type
_entity.pdbx_description
1 polymer ?
#
loop_
_entity_poly.entity_id
_entity_poly.type
_entity_poly.pdbx_seq_one_letter_code
_entity_poly.pdbx_strand_id
1 'polypeptide(L)'
;MLTRSSIDILEPCKGYDFATELTFMPDAADSQLLGSSLPLNIKNALQNDSTTANYHNFCMRPTNFSADPMLSTFYKMLSISPDLEGKTFVSTIENQSTREYSKHNNLKSMCLGRRYPIFGVQWHPEKNGFEWRVNTTIPHTSNAVKVMQYTANFLTNQTRQNMNH
;
A
#
# COMPACT_ATOMS: atom_id res chain seq x y z
N MET A 1 -10.44 -6.58 2.42
CA MET A 1 -10.74 -5.30 3.08
C MET A 1 -10.49 -5.48 4.57
N LEU A 2 -9.62 -4.67 5.18
CA LEU A 2 -9.37 -4.73 6.63
C LEU A 2 -10.57 -4.10 7.34
N THR A 3 -11.45 -4.91 7.92
CA THR A 3 -12.62 -4.41 8.66
C THR A 3 -12.53 -4.84 10.12
N ARG A 4 -12.69 -3.90 11.04
CA ARG A 4 -12.93 -4.16 12.46
C ARG A 4 -14.44 -4.22 12.69
N SER A 5 -14.92 -5.25 13.37
CA SER A 5 -16.35 -5.64 13.45
C SER A 5 -17.32 -4.65 14.12
N SER A 6 -16.93 -3.40 14.35
CA SER A 6 -17.81 -2.38 14.97
C SER A 6 -17.48 -0.92 14.62
N ILE A 7 -16.49 -0.63 13.78
CA ILE A 7 -16.15 0.73 13.35
C ILE A 7 -15.98 0.73 11.84
N ASP A 8 -16.84 1.46 11.14
CA ASP A 8 -16.64 1.73 9.73
C ASP A 8 -15.56 2.81 9.58
N ILE A 9 -14.36 2.34 9.26
CA ILE A 9 -13.18 3.16 9.04
C ILE A 9 -13.03 3.60 7.57
N LEU A 10 -13.89 3.06 6.71
CA LEU A 10 -13.90 3.33 5.28
C LEU A 10 -15.02 4.31 4.96
N GLU A 11 -14.81 5.08 3.91
CA GLU A 11 -15.84 5.96 3.38
C GLU A 11 -15.95 5.79 1.87
N PRO A 12 -17.13 6.05 1.29
CA PRO A 12 -17.29 6.10 -0.16
C PRO A 12 -16.29 7.08 -0.78
N CYS A 13 -15.67 6.70 -1.89
CA CYS A 13 -14.73 7.56 -2.63
C CYS A 13 -14.83 7.36 -4.13
N LYS A 14 -14.35 8.35 -4.90
CA LYS A 14 -14.28 8.28 -6.36
C LYS A 14 -12.99 7.59 -6.81
N GLY A 15 -12.91 6.30 -6.50
CA GLY A 15 -11.72 5.47 -6.67
C GLY A 15 -11.76 4.48 -7.85
N TYR A 16 -12.74 4.61 -8.76
CA TYR A 16 -13.02 3.61 -9.79
C TYR A 16 -12.55 4.06 -11.17
N ASP A 17 -11.86 3.16 -11.88
CA ASP A 17 -11.39 3.31 -13.26
C ASP A 17 -10.58 4.58 -13.47
N PHE A 18 -9.48 4.69 -12.72
CA PHE A 18 -8.47 5.71 -12.94
C PHE A 18 -7.06 5.18 -12.61
N ALA A 19 -6.04 5.86 -13.13
CA ALA A 19 -4.64 5.61 -12.79
C ALA A 19 -4.02 6.85 -12.14
N THR A 20 -3.18 6.65 -11.13
CA THR A 20 -2.49 7.74 -10.43
C THR A 20 -1.12 7.29 -9.93
N GLU A 21 -0.33 8.26 -9.52
CA GLU A 21 0.93 8.17 -8.82
C GLU A 21 0.74 7.90 -7.32
N LEU A 22 1.84 7.62 -6.63
CA LEU A 22 1.92 7.42 -5.19
C LEU A 22 2.70 8.57 -4.55
N THR A 23 2.07 9.25 -3.59
CA THR A 23 2.76 10.15 -2.68
C THR A 23 3.30 9.33 -1.51
N PHE A 24 4.62 9.16 -1.44
CA PHE A 24 5.27 8.40 -0.38
C PHE A 24 5.26 9.17 0.94
N MET A 25 4.90 8.48 2.01
CA MET A 25 4.93 9.00 3.38
C MET A 25 6.33 8.81 3.99
N PRO A 26 6.68 9.52 5.08
CA PRO A 26 7.97 9.35 5.75
C PRO A 26 8.29 7.90 6.14
N ASP A 27 7.27 7.15 6.59
CA ASP A 27 7.38 5.73 6.95
C ASP A 27 7.74 4.80 5.78
N ALA A 28 7.67 5.28 4.54
CA ALA A 28 8.14 4.52 3.37
C ALA A 28 9.65 4.31 3.39
N ALA A 29 10.43 5.24 3.96
CA ALA A 29 11.88 5.27 3.81
C ALA A 29 12.58 4.00 4.30
N ASP A 30 12.09 3.41 5.39
CA ASP A 30 12.61 2.18 6.01
C ASP A 30 11.70 0.94 5.80
N SER A 31 10.75 1.08 4.88
CA SER A 31 9.83 0.01 4.51
C SER A 31 10.50 -1.02 3.60
N GLN A 32 9.98 -2.25 3.61
CA GLN A 32 10.50 -3.30 2.73
C GLN A 32 10.03 -3.10 1.28
N LEU A 33 8.78 -2.67 1.11
CA LEU A 33 8.16 -2.55 -0.21
C LEU A 33 8.51 -1.25 -0.94
N LEU A 34 8.57 -0.11 -0.24
CA LEU A 34 8.76 1.22 -0.87
C LEU A 34 10.03 1.96 -0.40
N GLY A 35 10.86 1.30 0.43
CA GLY A 35 12.02 1.91 1.07
C GLY A 35 13.30 1.80 0.27
N SER A 36 14.42 1.71 0.98
CA SER A 36 15.77 1.83 0.41
C SER A 36 16.14 0.80 -0.66
N SER A 37 15.50 -0.37 -0.65
CA SER A 37 15.72 -1.42 -1.66
C SER A 37 14.91 -1.22 -2.95
N LEU A 38 14.04 -0.21 -3.00
CA LEU A 38 13.27 0.14 -4.19
C LEU A 38 14.18 0.73 -5.28
N PRO A 39 14.29 0.11 -6.46
CA PRO A 39 15.12 0.66 -7.54
C PRO A 39 14.66 2.06 -7.94
N LEU A 40 15.60 2.99 -8.15
CA LEU A 40 15.30 4.41 -8.38
C LEU A 40 14.36 4.64 -9.58
N ASN A 41 14.50 3.86 -10.65
CA ASN A 41 13.62 3.93 -11.80
C ASN A 41 12.18 3.52 -11.47
N ILE A 42 11.99 2.52 -10.59
CA ILE A 42 10.66 2.10 -10.13
C ILE A 42 10.09 3.13 -9.16
N LYS A 43 10.91 3.67 -8.26
CA LYS A 43 10.53 4.77 -7.38
C LYS A 43 10.01 5.98 -8.17
N ASN A 44 10.76 6.41 -9.17
CA ASN A 44 10.36 7.54 -10.02
C ASN A 44 9.06 7.25 -10.80
N ALA A 45 8.90 6.03 -11.31
CA ALA A 45 7.67 5.61 -11.98
C ALA A 45 6.46 5.62 -11.03
N LEU A 46 6.63 5.18 -9.78
CA LEU A 46 5.57 5.22 -8.78
C LEU A 46 5.21 6.65 -8.37
N GLN A 47 6.18 7.57 -8.26
CA GLN A 47 5.95 8.92 -7.74
C GLN A 47 5.53 9.95 -8.80
N ASN A 48 5.91 9.75 -10.06
CA ASN A 48 5.74 10.77 -11.11
C ASN A 48 4.85 10.34 -12.27
N ASP A 49 4.61 9.03 -12.44
CA ASP A 49 3.78 8.51 -13.52
C ASP A 49 2.48 7.90 -12.96
N SER A 50 1.39 7.97 -13.73
CA SER A 50 0.13 7.29 -13.42
C SER A 50 0.26 5.77 -13.64
N THR A 51 0.97 5.09 -12.76
CA THR A 51 1.32 3.65 -12.88
C THR A 51 0.50 2.74 -12.01
N THR A 52 -0.37 3.27 -11.15
CA THR A 52 -1.19 2.47 -10.23
C THR A 52 -2.66 2.49 -10.65
N ALA A 53 -3.19 1.33 -11.03
CA ALA A 53 -4.58 1.16 -11.45
C ALA A 53 -5.51 1.10 -10.23
N ASN A 54 -6.58 1.90 -10.21
CA ASN A 54 -7.51 1.97 -9.08
C ASN A 54 -8.93 1.59 -9.52
N TYR A 55 -9.53 0.64 -8.80
CA TYR A 55 -10.86 0.08 -9.07
C TYR A 55 -11.61 -0.20 -7.77
N HIS A 56 -11.84 0.85 -6.96
CA HIS A 56 -12.50 0.75 -5.66
C HIS A 56 -13.54 1.86 -5.46
N ASN A 57 -14.56 1.56 -4.66
CA ASN A 57 -15.64 2.53 -4.32
C ASN A 57 -15.55 3.03 -2.87
N PHE A 58 -14.61 2.49 -2.10
CA PHE A 58 -14.42 2.81 -0.68
C PHE A 58 -12.93 3.00 -0.40
N CYS A 59 -12.64 4.03 0.37
CA CYS A 59 -11.28 4.45 0.69
C CYS A 59 -11.11 4.55 2.21
N MET A 60 -9.90 4.26 2.67
CA MET A 60 -9.48 4.63 4.02
C MET A 60 -8.80 5.98 3.97
N ARG A 61 -9.33 6.97 4.69
CA ARG A 61 -8.69 8.28 4.79
C ARG A 61 -7.48 8.22 5.73
N PRO A 62 -6.41 8.99 5.47
CA PRO A 62 -5.26 9.05 6.36
C PRO A 62 -5.64 9.42 7.80
N THR A 63 -6.59 10.34 7.96
CA THR A 63 -7.15 10.73 9.27
C THR A 63 -7.80 9.55 9.99
N ASN A 64 -8.61 8.76 9.28
CA ASN A 64 -9.30 7.59 9.86
C ASN A 64 -8.30 6.48 10.22
N PHE A 65 -7.29 6.26 9.36
CA PHE A 65 -6.20 5.32 9.63
C PHE A 65 -5.44 5.69 10.91
N SER A 66 -5.04 6.96 11.05
CA SER A 66 -4.30 7.44 12.23
C SER A 66 -5.17 7.52 13.48
N ALA A 67 -6.48 7.69 13.33
CA ALA A 67 -7.42 7.72 14.45
C ALA A 67 -7.71 6.33 15.04
N ASP A 68 -7.50 5.24 14.29
CA ASP A 68 -7.62 3.88 14.82
C ASP A 68 -6.28 3.41 15.42
N PRO A 69 -6.16 3.26 16.76
CA PRO A 69 -4.91 2.87 17.37
C PRO A 69 -4.49 1.46 17.00
N MET A 70 -5.40 0.52 16.72
CA MET A 70 -5.02 -0.85 16.35
C MET A 70 -4.37 -0.87 14.97
N LEU A 71 -4.92 -0.12 14.02
CA LEU A 71 -4.38 -0.06 12.66
C LEU A 71 -3.07 0.71 12.62
N SER A 72 -3.04 1.92 13.17
CA SER A 72 -1.84 2.77 13.18
C SER A 72 -0.70 2.20 14.03
N THR A 73 -0.99 1.32 14.99
CA THR A 73 0.04 0.56 15.73
C THR A 73 0.55 -0.65 14.93
N PHE A 74 -0.32 -1.30 14.15
CA PHE A 74 0.01 -2.53 13.45
C PHE A 74 0.59 -2.30 12.05
N TYR A 75 0.25 -1.20 11.39
CA TYR A 75 0.66 -0.89 10.03
C TYR A 75 1.35 0.47 9.95
N LYS A 76 2.40 0.55 9.14
CA LYS A 76 2.95 1.79 8.60
C LYS A 76 2.12 2.22 7.39
N MET A 77 1.79 3.49 7.31
CA MET A 77 1.21 4.09 6.10
C MET A 77 2.35 4.47 5.16
N LEU A 78 2.54 3.73 4.08
CA LEU A 78 3.70 3.93 3.19
C LEU A 78 3.41 4.94 2.08
N SER A 79 2.19 4.98 1.56
CA SER A 79 1.81 5.96 0.55
C SER A 79 0.35 6.34 0.64
N ILE A 80 0.06 7.52 0.10
CA ILE A 80 -1.29 8.02 -0.17
C ILE A 80 -1.43 8.35 -1.65
N SER A 81 -2.65 8.39 -2.15
CA SER A 81 -2.98 8.85 -3.50
C SER A 81 -4.29 9.67 -3.45
N PRO A 82 -4.50 10.63 -4.36
CA PRO A 82 -5.78 11.32 -4.49
C PRO A 82 -6.81 10.43 -5.19
N ASP A 83 -8.08 10.49 -4.76
CA ASP A 83 -9.21 10.03 -5.57
C ASP A 83 -9.57 11.06 -6.66
N LEU A 84 -10.55 10.76 -7.52
CA LEU A 84 -10.95 11.66 -8.61
C LEU A 84 -11.57 13.00 -8.14
N GLU A 85 -11.90 13.14 -6.85
CA GLU A 85 -12.31 14.41 -6.24
C GLU A 85 -11.15 15.14 -5.55
N GLY A 86 -9.92 14.62 -5.66
CA GLY A 86 -8.73 15.16 -5.02
C GLY A 86 -8.62 14.85 -3.52
N LYS A 87 -9.50 14.01 -2.96
CA LYS A 87 -9.40 13.61 -1.55
C LYS A 87 -8.41 12.45 -1.43
N THR A 88 -7.43 12.60 -0.56
CA THR A 88 -6.39 11.58 -0.37
C THR A 88 -6.91 10.34 0.34
N PHE A 89 -6.41 9.17 -0.04
CA PHE A 89 -6.64 7.89 0.63
C PHE A 89 -5.33 7.13 0.83
N VAL A 90 -5.31 6.23 1.82
CA VAL A 90 -4.18 5.32 2.07
C VAL A 90 -4.06 4.32 0.92
N SER A 91 -2.95 4.36 0.19
CA SER A 91 -2.77 3.54 -1.02
C SER A 91 -1.85 2.34 -0.81
N THR A 92 -0.88 2.42 0.10
CA THR A 92 0.04 1.31 0.43
C THR A 92 0.34 1.28 1.92
N ILE A 93 0.33 0.07 2.51
CA ILE A 93 0.67 -0.20 3.90
C ILE A 93 1.60 -1.41 4.02
N GLU A 94 2.38 -1.47 5.10
CA GLU A 94 3.05 -2.70 5.53
C GLU A 94 2.99 -2.83 7.06
N ASN A 95 3.12 -4.05 7.58
CA ASN A 95 3.15 -4.23 9.03
C ASN A 95 4.36 -3.54 9.68
N GLN A 96 4.09 -2.83 10.77
CA GLN A 96 5.08 -2.22 11.64
C GLN A 96 5.63 -3.24 12.65
N SER A 97 6.94 -3.22 12.88
CA SER A 97 7.54 -3.94 14.01
C SER A 97 7.07 -3.33 15.33
N THR A 98 6.48 -4.17 16.18
CA THR A 98 5.93 -3.76 17.48
C THR A 98 7.00 -3.37 18.52
N ARG A 99 8.29 -3.65 18.27
CA ARG A 99 9.40 -3.19 19.14
C ARG A 99 9.61 -1.68 19.10
N GLU A 100 9.40 -1.08 17.94
CA GLU A 100 9.59 0.36 17.74
C GLU A 100 8.41 1.15 18.32
N TYR A 101 7.19 0.62 18.19
CA TYR A 101 5.98 1.27 18.70
C TYR A 101 5.86 1.21 20.24
N SER A 102 6.25 0.09 20.86
CA SER A 102 6.13 -0.08 22.32
C SER A 102 7.03 0.84 23.15
N LYS A 103 8.09 1.41 22.56
CA LYS A 103 8.94 2.41 23.23
C LYS A 103 8.22 3.72 23.50
N HIS A 104 7.07 3.98 22.87
CA HIS A 104 6.35 5.26 23.00
C HIS A 104 4.99 5.16 23.68
N ASN A 105 4.37 3.97 23.77
CA ASN A 105 2.95 3.87 24.15
C ASN A 105 2.57 2.80 25.20
N ASN A 106 3.52 2.23 25.96
CA ASN A 106 3.26 1.31 27.09
C ASN A 106 2.27 0.14 26.80
N LEU A 107 2.15 -0.32 25.55
CA LEU A 107 1.23 -1.39 25.15
C LEU A 107 1.85 -2.77 25.41
N LYS A 108 1.24 -3.55 26.31
CA LYS A 108 1.79 -4.82 26.83
C LYS A 108 1.29 -6.09 26.11
N SER A 109 0.38 -5.98 25.13
CA SER A 109 -0.41 -7.13 24.64
C SER A 109 -0.29 -7.48 23.14
N MET A 110 0.46 -6.73 22.33
CA MET A 110 0.78 -7.14 20.95
C MET A 110 2.15 -7.81 20.98
N CYS A 111 2.38 -8.93 20.28
CA CYS A 111 3.66 -9.66 20.31
C CYS A 111 4.85 -8.72 20.05
N LEU A 112 5.44 -8.19 21.12
CA LEU A 112 6.40 -7.10 21.10
C LEU A 112 7.68 -7.59 20.41
N GLY A 113 8.11 -6.88 19.36
CA GLY A 113 9.31 -7.21 18.60
C GLY A 113 9.11 -7.99 17.30
N ARG A 114 7.90 -8.39 16.92
CA ARG A 114 7.68 -9.17 15.69
C ARG A 114 7.28 -8.25 14.53
N ARG A 115 8.04 -8.31 13.43
CA ARG A 115 7.64 -7.81 12.10
C ARG A 115 7.01 -8.97 11.36
N TYR A 116 5.76 -8.81 10.94
CA TYR A 116 5.05 -9.78 10.11
C TYR A 116 5.23 -9.38 8.64
N PRO A 117 5.45 -10.34 7.72
CA PRO A 117 5.54 -10.05 6.28
C PRO A 117 4.13 -9.85 5.68
N ILE A 118 3.41 -8.85 6.18
CA ILE A 118 2.06 -8.48 5.75
C ILE A 118 2.15 -7.12 5.05
N PHE A 119 1.67 -7.09 3.81
CA PHE A 119 1.70 -5.93 2.92
C PHE A 119 0.30 -5.72 2.36
N GLY A 120 -0.06 -4.47 2.10
CA GLY A 120 -1.35 -4.12 1.51
C GLY A 120 -1.19 -3.00 0.49
N VAL A 121 -1.84 -3.16 -0.65
CA VAL A 121 -2.01 -2.12 -1.67
C VAL A 121 -3.50 -1.97 -1.94
N GLN A 122 -3.97 -0.73 -2.07
CA GLN A 122 -5.35 -0.43 -2.46
C GLN A 122 -5.50 -0.41 -3.99
N TRP A 123 -4.41 -0.16 -4.70
CA TRP A 123 -4.29 -0.21 -6.15
C TRP A 123 -3.99 -1.64 -6.63
N HIS A 124 -4.11 -1.84 -7.94
CA HIS A 124 -4.07 -3.14 -8.60
C HIS A 124 -2.82 -3.28 -9.49
N PRO A 125 -1.66 -3.70 -8.93
CA PRO A 125 -0.43 -3.88 -9.70
C PRO A 125 -0.60 -4.85 -10.87
N GLU A 126 -1.37 -5.92 -10.69
CA GLU A 126 -1.54 -7.01 -11.66
C GLU A 126 -2.14 -6.55 -12.99
N LYS A 127 -3.00 -5.52 -12.96
CA LYS A 127 -3.76 -5.10 -14.14
C LYS A 127 -2.87 -4.58 -15.26
N ASN A 128 -1.76 -3.93 -14.91
CA ASN A 128 -0.89 -3.23 -15.85
C ASN A 128 -0.33 -4.13 -16.97
N GLY A 129 -0.13 -5.43 -16.73
CA GLY A 129 0.35 -6.36 -17.75
C GLY A 129 -0.65 -7.42 -18.21
N PHE A 130 -1.77 -7.61 -17.48
CA PHE A 130 -2.64 -8.77 -17.68
C PHE A 130 -4.10 -8.43 -18.02
N GLU A 131 -4.57 -7.21 -17.79
CA GLU A 131 -5.96 -6.82 -18.04
C GLU A 131 -6.06 -5.82 -19.21
N TRP A 132 -6.52 -6.28 -20.38
CA TRP A 132 -6.53 -5.49 -21.63
C TRP A 132 -7.95 -5.13 -22.09
N ARG A 133 -8.83 -4.80 -21.15
CA ARG A 133 -10.21 -4.41 -21.48
C ARG A 133 -10.21 -3.06 -22.21
N VAL A 134 -10.91 -3.01 -23.34
CA VAL A 134 -11.15 -1.77 -24.09
C VAL A 134 -11.90 -0.75 -23.23
N ASN A 135 -11.62 0.54 -23.44
CA ASN A 135 -12.24 1.67 -22.74
C ASN A 135 -12.03 1.67 -21.21
N THR A 136 -10.87 1.22 -20.73
CA THR A 136 -10.46 1.36 -19.33
C THR A 136 -9.25 2.29 -19.21
N THR A 137 -9.00 2.82 -18.02
CA THR A 137 -7.83 3.69 -17.76
C THR A 137 -6.62 2.90 -17.23
N ILE A 138 -6.57 1.59 -17.45
CA ILE A 138 -5.46 0.75 -16.96
C ILE A 138 -4.16 1.20 -17.63
N PRO A 139 -3.10 1.51 -16.86
CA PRO A 139 -1.86 1.97 -17.45
C PRO A 139 -1.04 0.78 -17.98
N HIS A 140 -0.78 0.80 -19.28
CA HIS A 140 0.02 -0.22 -19.99
C HIS A 140 1.40 0.30 -20.45
N THR A 141 1.86 1.42 -19.86
CA THR A 141 3.18 1.96 -20.19
C THR A 141 4.29 1.01 -19.73
N SER A 142 5.48 1.11 -20.32
CA SER A 142 6.65 0.32 -19.89
C SER A 142 6.93 0.48 -18.39
N ASN A 143 6.74 1.68 -17.85
CA ASN A 143 6.92 1.95 -16.43
C ASN A 143 5.85 1.26 -15.57
N ALA A 144 4.57 1.27 -15.99
CA ALA A 144 3.50 0.59 -15.29
C ALA A 144 3.71 -0.94 -15.25
N VAL A 145 4.19 -1.53 -16.35
CA VAL A 145 4.54 -2.96 -16.42
C VAL A 145 5.74 -3.29 -15.52
N LYS A 146 6.76 -2.42 -15.47
CA LYS A 146 7.91 -2.60 -14.57
C LYS A 146 7.52 -2.50 -13.10
N VAL A 147 6.61 -1.59 -12.75
CA VAL A 147 6.02 -1.50 -11.40
C VAL A 147 5.34 -2.81 -11.02
N MET A 148 4.48 -3.34 -11.89
CA MET A 148 3.81 -4.63 -11.68
C MET A 148 4.83 -5.76 -11.44
N GLN A 149 5.84 -5.87 -12.31
CA GLN A 149 6.87 -6.89 -12.20
C GLN A 149 7.68 -6.76 -10.89
N TYR A 150 8.00 -5.54 -10.48
CA TYR A 150 8.66 -5.29 -9.19
C TYR A 150 7.80 -5.78 -8.03
N THR A 151 6.51 -5.44 -7.98
CA THR A 151 5.61 -5.87 -6.90
C THR A 151 5.49 -7.40 -6.83
N ALA A 152 5.39 -8.07 -7.97
CA ALA A 152 5.35 -9.54 -8.04
C ALA A 152 6.66 -10.20 -7.57
N ASN A 153 7.81 -9.66 -8.00
CA ASN A 153 9.12 -10.14 -7.59
C ASN A 153 9.35 -9.93 -6.09
N PHE A 154 8.94 -8.76 -5.57
CA PHE A 154 8.99 -8.46 -4.15
C PHE A 154 8.22 -9.51 -3.35
N LEU A 155 6.94 -9.74 -3.68
CA LEU A 155 6.11 -10.71 -2.97
C LEU A 155 6.70 -12.12 -3.02
N THR A 156 7.20 -12.54 -4.19
CA THR A 156 7.84 -13.85 -4.37
C THR A 156 9.12 -13.97 -3.53
N ASN A 157 9.88 -12.89 -3.38
CA ASN A 157 11.06 -12.87 -2.51
C ASN A 157 10.68 -12.95 -1.02
N GLN A 158 9.52 -12.41 -0.61
CA GLN A 158 9.00 -12.60 0.75
C GLN A 158 8.59 -14.05 0.99
N THR A 159 7.94 -14.70 0.02
CA THR A 159 7.48 -16.09 0.18
C THR A 159 8.63 -17.10 0.25
N ARG A 160 9.74 -16.84 -0.45
CA ARG A 160 10.96 -17.68 -0.41
C ARG A 160 11.68 -17.69 0.93
N GLN A 161 11.32 -16.81 1.86
CA GLN A 161 11.86 -16.83 3.22
C GLN A 161 11.21 -17.91 4.11
N ASN A 162 10.16 -18.55 3.61
CA ASN A 162 9.51 -19.66 4.27
C ASN A 162 10.08 -21.00 3.78
N MET A 163 10.14 -22.00 4.67
CA MET A 163 10.72 -23.33 4.43
C MET A 163 9.67 -24.41 4.10
N ASN A 164 8.42 -24.03 3.82
CA ASN A 164 7.41 -24.98 3.37
C ASN A 164 7.75 -25.44 1.95
N HIS A 165 7.62 -26.75 1.74
CA HIS A 165 7.86 -27.43 0.48
C HIS A 165 6.53 -27.87 -0.16
#